data_AF-A0A8M1K6U5-F1
#
_entry.id   AF-A0A8M1K6U5-F1
#
_cell.length_a   1.000
_cell.length_b   1.000
_cell.length_c   1.000
_cell.angle_alpha   90.00
_cell.angle_beta   90.00
_cell.angle_gamma   90.00
#
_symmetry.space_group_name_H-M   'P 1'
#
loop_
_entity.id
_entity.type
_entity.pdbx_description
1 polymer ?
#
loop_
_entity_poly.entity_id
_entity_poly.type
_entity_poly.pdbx_seq_one_letter_code
_entity_poly.pdbx_strand_id
1 'polypeptide(L)'
;MATIVVTVVKAIPDIISKGLAIHKQLMQAKKNKKICERLADRMKSVVDQLEGLANQGVNEELLQKALDEFKKVLEEAGTLLKKYEETNWLMQKFNADTLRKDFEEVNQHLSNAARQLSLSLQVEQRKNLEDKFNRLRICKENDEDMKIDLQEWDKLMASVEETRAEVKDVHDVVDNTNQKVTSIQHQMASAQRDLKVIKDKVGTHEGAGPKSSSASPVEARGKS
;
A
#
# COMPACT_ATOMS: atom_id res chain seq x y z
N MET A 1 10.48 -5.28 23.04
CA MET A 1 9.35 -5.74 22.22
C MET A 1 9.57 -7.20 21.80
N ALA A 2 10.44 -7.51 20.84
CA ALA A 2 10.68 -8.88 20.34
C ALA A 2 11.08 -9.95 21.38
N THR A 3 11.78 -9.59 22.46
CA THR A 3 12.18 -10.53 23.52
C THR A 3 11.01 -10.94 24.42
N ILE A 4 10.09 -9.99 24.70
CA ILE A 4 8.88 -10.23 25.49
C ILE A 4 7.92 -11.11 24.68
N VAL A 5 7.84 -10.84 23.38
CA VAL A 5 7.03 -11.54 22.37
C VAL A 5 7.29 -13.06 22.37
N VAL A 6 8.57 -13.47 22.32
CA VAL A 6 8.94 -14.90 22.32
C VAL A 6 8.67 -15.60 23.66
N THR A 7 8.69 -14.87 24.78
CA THR A 7 8.47 -15.44 26.11
C THR A 7 7.00 -15.75 26.42
N VAL A 8 6.04 -14.97 25.92
CA VAL A 8 4.60 -15.18 26.18
C VAL A 8 4.12 -16.47 25.52
N VAL A 9 4.42 -16.64 24.23
CA VAL A 9 4.06 -17.84 23.46
C VAL A 9 4.73 -19.10 24.00
N LYS A 10 5.98 -18.99 24.48
CA LYS A 10 6.68 -20.11 25.14
C LYS A 10 6.07 -20.53 26.47
N ALA A 11 5.36 -19.65 27.18
CA ALA A 11 4.75 -19.97 28.46
C ALA A 11 3.39 -20.70 28.33
N ILE A 12 2.73 -20.61 27.17
CA ILE A 12 1.41 -21.22 26.94
C ILE A 12 1.42 -22.75 27.15
N PRO A 13 2.39 -23.52 26.60
CA PRO A 13 2.47 -24.96 26.82
C PRO A 13 2.61 -25.34 28.30
N ASP A 14 3.41 -24.59 29.07
CA ASP A 14 3.60 -24.85 30.50
C ASP A 14 2.32 -24.59 31.30
N ILE A 15 1.59 -23.53 30.96
CA ILE A 15 0.30 -23.16 31.56
C ILE A 15 -0.75 -24.24 31.25
N ILE A 16 -0.82 -24.68 30.00
CA ILE A 16 -1.72 -25.77 29.56
C ILE A 16 -1.40 -27.05 30.34
N SER A 17 -0.12 -27.43 30.42
CA SER A 17 0.33 -28.62 31.13
C SER A 17 -0.07 -28.58 32.61
N LYS A 18 0.13 -27.44 33.28
CA LYS A 18 -0.31 -27.22 34.67
C LYS A 18 -1.83 -27.31 34.82
N GLY A 19 -2.59 -26.67 33.92
CA GLY A 19 -4.05 -26.74 33.91
C GLY A 19 -4.58 -28.16 33.77
N LEU A 20 -3.99 -28.97 32.87
CA LEU A 20 -4.34 -30.37 32.70
C LEU A 20 -3.98 -31.24 33.93
N ALA A 21 -2.85 -30.95 34.59
CA ALA A 21 -2.47 -31.64 35.82
C ALA A 21 -3.46 -31.37 36.96
N ILE A 22 -3.85 -30.10 37.16
CA ILE A 22 -4.86 -29.71 38.17
C ILE A 22 -6.22 -30.31 37.85
N HIS A 23 -6.64 -30.27 36.57
CA HIS A 23 -7.85 -30.95 36.11
C HIS A 23 -7.85 -32.43 36.49
N LYS A 24 -6.75 -33.14 36.22
CA LYS A 24 -6.60 -34.56 36.57
C LYS A 24 -6.71 -34.80 38.07
N GLN A 25 -6.08 -33.97 38.89
CA GLN A 25 -6.17 -34.07 40.36
C GLN A 25 -7.60 -33.85 40.86
N LEU A 26 -8.32 -32.86 40.33
CA LEU A 26 -9.72 -32.60 40.68
C LEU A 26 -10.63 -33.79 40.33
N MET A 27 -10.43 -34.42 39.18
CA MET A 27 -11.19 -35.60 38.75
C MET A 27 -10.92 -36.85 39.60
N GLN A 28 -9.79 -36.90 40.33
CA GLN A 28 -9.43 -38.01 41.22
C GLN A 28 -10.00 -37.87 42.65
N ALA A 29 -10.68 -36.76 42.96
CA ALA A 29 -11.27 -36.53 44.27
C ALA A 29 -12.40 -37.54 44.59
N LYS A 30 -12.30 -38.31 45.68
CA LYS A 30 -13.39 -39.17 46.19
C LYS A 30 -14.44 -38.42 47.04
N LYS A 31 -14.17 -37.21 47.55
CA LYS A 31 -15.12 -36.38 48.33
C LYS A 31 -15.45 -35.09 47.59
N ASN A 32 -16.64 -34.53 47.82
CA ASN A 32 -17.12 -33.29 47.17
C ASN A 32 -17.07 -33.31 45.63
N LYS A 33 -17.27 -34.51 45.06
CA LYS A 33 -17.13 -34.81 43.62
C LYS A 33 -17.76 -33.75 42.71
N LYS A 34 -19.02 -33.36 42.95
CA LYS A 34 -19.70 -32.36 42.12
C LYS A 34 -19.00 -31.00 42.08
N ILE A 35 -18.40 -30.56 43.18
CA ILE A 35 -17.67 -29.28 43.25
C ILE A 35 -16.35 -29.40 42.49
N CYS A 36 -15.64 -30.52 42.68
CA CYS A 36 -14.38 -30.80 41.98
C CYS A 36 -14.58 -31.00 40.47
N GLU A 37 -15.60 -31.77 40.06
CA GLU A 37 -16.00 -31.97 38.66
C GLU A 37 -16.33 -30.63 38.00
N ARG A 38 -17.16 -29.79 38.63
CA ARG A 38 -17.52 -28.48 38.06
C ARG A 38 -16.31 -27.55 37.92
N LEU A 39 -15.36 -27.59 38.86
CA LEU A 39 -14.12 -26.85 38.74
C LEU A 39 -13.22 -27.42 37.63
N ALA A 40 -13.14 -28.75 37.53
CA ALA A 40 -12.39 -29.43 36.48
C ALA A 40 -12.93 -29.04 35.09
N ASP A 41 -14.25 -29.11 34.87
CA ASP A 41 -14.88 -28.71 33.61
C ASP A 41 -14.55 -27.27 33.22
N ARG A 42 -14.60 -26.34 34.19
CA ARG A 42 -14.23 -24.93 33.96
C ARG A 42 -12.75 -24.78 33.64
N MET A 43 -11.88 -25.51 34.35
CA MET A 43 -10.44 -25.50 34.10
C MET A 43 -10.14 -26.01 32.68
N LYS A 44 -10.79 -27.11 32.27
CA LYS A 44 -10.64 -27.70 30.94
C LYS A 44 -11.12 -26.74 29.85
N SER A 45 -12.25 -26.06 30.07
CA SER A 45 -12.74 -25.04 29.13
C SER A 45 -11.74 -23.91 28.89
N VAL A 46 -11.01 -23.46 29.92
CA VAL A 46 -9.98 -22.42 29.77
C VAL A 46 -8.73 -22.97 29.06
N VAL A 47 -8.34 -24.21 29.38
CA VAL A 47 -7.23 -24.89 28.68
C VAL A 47 -7.53 -25.07 27.19
N ASP A 48 -8.74 -25.48 26.83
CA ASP A 48 -9.14 -25.67 25.42
C ASP A 48 -9.08 -24.35 24.64
N GLN A 49 -9.45 -23.24 25.28
CA GLN A 49 -9.29 -21.89 24.70
C GLN A 49 -7.82 -21.56 24.44
N LEU A 50 -6.92 -21.93 25.36
CA LEU A 50 -5.48 -21.72 25.22
C LEU A 50 -4.83 -22.62 24.15
N GLU A 51 -5.29 -23.87 24.02
CA GLU A 51 -4.87 -24.78 22.95
C GLU A 51 -5.27 -24.23 21.57
N GLY A 52 -6.48 -23.68 21.45
CA GLY A 52 -6.92 -22.97 20.24
C GLY A 52 -6.04 -21.74 19.92
N LEU A 53 -5.65 -21.00 20.95
CA LEU A 53 -4.80 -19.81 20.85
C LEU A 53 -3.36 -20.11 20.41
N ALA A 54 -2.77 -21.20 20.93
CA ALA A 54 -1.44 -21.65 20.54
C ALA A 54 -1.31 -21.89 19.03
N ASN A 55 -2.44 -22.18 18.37
CA ASN A 55 -2.51 -22.46 16.94
C ASN A 55 -2.84 -21.24 16.07
N GLN A 56 -3.25 -20.09 16.64
CA GLN A 56 -3.84 -18.97 15.88
C GLN A 56 -3.01 -17.68 15.82
N GLY A 57 -1.84 -17.59 16.47
CA GLY A 57 -0.96 -16.41 16.36
C GLY A 57 -1.66 -15.11 16.78
N VAL A 58 -1.84 -14.92 18.09
CA VAL A 58 -2.67 -13.85 18.67
C VAL A 58 -1.82 -12.71 19.22
N ASN A 59 -2.37 -11.49 19.19
CA ASN A 59 -1.78 -10.30 19.80
C ASN A 59 -1.47 -10.50 21.29
N GLU A 60 -0.17 -10.53 21.58
CA GLU A 60 0.41 -11.05 22.81
C GLU A 60 0.20 -10.11 24.01
N GLU A 61 -0.04 -8.82 23.79
CA GLU A 61 -0.13 -7.85 24.89
C GLU A 61 -1.46 -7.96 25.66
N LEU A 62 -2.57 -8.14 24.94
CA LEU A 62 -3.88 -8.45 25.53
C LEU A 62 -3.90 -9.87 26.11
N LEU A 63 -3.24 -10.80 25.44
CA LEU A 63 -3.14 -12.19 25.88
C LEU A 63 -2.30 -12.32 27.16
N GLN A 64 -1.22 -11.55 27.31
CA GLN A 64 -0.31 -11.62 28.45
C GLN A 64 -1.04 -11.36 29.78
N LYS A 65 -1.88 -10.32 29.83
CA LYS A 65 -2.64 -10.01 31.05
C LYS A 65 -3.60 -11.14 31.43
N ALA A 66 -4.29 -11.72 30.45
CA ALA A 66 -5.21 -12.82 30.67
C ALA A 66 -4.49 -14.11 31.08
N LEU A 67 -3.30 -14.37 30.52
CA LEU A 67 -2.42 -15.48 30.89
C LEU A 67 -1.87 -15.34 32.31
N ASP A 68 -1.47 -14.14 32.71
CA ASP A 68 -0.98 -13.88 34.07
C ASP A 68 -2.08 -14.04 35.11
N GLU A 69 -3.30 -13.59 34.82
CA GLU A 69 -4.48 -13.84 35.66
C GLU A 69 -4.75 -15.35 35.78
N PHE A 70 -4.68 -16.09 34.66
CA PHE A 70 -4.89 -17.54 34.68
C PHE A 70 -3.76 -18.29 35.41
N LYS A 71 -2.50 -17.88 35.29
CA LYS A 71 -1.39 -18.45 36.08
C LYS A 71 -1.65 -18.33 37.58
N LYS A 72 -2.11 -17.17 38.05
CA LYS A 72 -2.47 -16.98 39.46
C LYS A 72 -3.56 -17.95 39.89
N VAL A 73 -4.59 -18.14 39.05
CA VAL A 73 -5.66 -19.12 39.32
C VAL A 73 -5.11 -20.55 39.42
N LEU A 74 -4.16 -20.92 38.57
CA LEU A 74 -3.50 -22.23 38.64
C LEU A 74 -2.67 -22.38 39.92
N GLU A 75 -1.97 -21.34 40.35
CA GLU A 75 -1.20 -21.33 41.60
C GLU A 75 -2.11 -21.41 42.83
N GLU A 76 -3.22 -20.68 42.85
CA GLU A 76 -4.24 -20.75 43.89
C GLU A 76 -4.85 -22.15 43.96
N ALA A 77 -5.29 -22.69 42.83
CA ALA A 77 -5.89 -24.04 42.75
C ALA A 77 -4.89 -25.13 43.15
N GLY A 78 -3.64 -25.03 42.70
CA GLY A 78 -2.57 -25.97 43.06
C GLY A 78 -2.21 -25.92 44.54
N THR A 79 -2.14 -24.71 45.13
CA THR A 79 -1.91 -24.53 46.57
C THR A 79 -3.05 -25.11 47.39
N LEU A 80 -4.29 -24.88 46.93
CA LEU A 80 -5.47 -25.45 47.56
C LEU A 80 -5.43 -26.98 47.54
N LEU A 81 -5.18 -27.57 46.37
CA LEU A 81 -5.07 -29.02 46.20
C LEU A 81 -3.97 -29.62 47.07
N LYS A 82 -2.78 -29.00 47.10
CA LYS A 82 -1.66 -29.45 47.93
C LYS A 82 -2.01 -29.43 49.42
N LYS A 83 -2.64 -28.35 49.90
CA LYS A 83 -3.15 -28.24 51.28
C LYS A 83 -4.10 -29.39 51.63
N TYR A 84 -4.95 -29.80 50.68
CA TYR A 84 -5.91 -30.89 50.85
C TYR A 84 -5.29 -32.30 50.68
N GLU A 85 -4.24 -32.45 49.87
CA GLU A 85 -3.45 -33.68 49.76
C GLU A 85 -2.68 -33.96 51.06
N GLU A 86 -1.98 -32.94 51.60
CA GLU A 86 -1.17 -33.04 52.82
C GLU A 86 -2.01 -33.30 54.09
N THR A 87 -3.25 -32.81 54.15
CA THR A 87 -4.17 -33.08 55.27
C THR A 87 -4.83 -34.46 55.22
N ASN A 88 -4.39 -35.34 54.30
CA ASN A 88 -4.96 -36.67 54.08
C ASN A 88 -6.48 -36.56 53.90
N TRP A 89 -6.89 -36.04 52.74
CA TRP A 89 -8.26 -35.93 52.24
C TRP A 89 -9.21 -37.12 52.55
N LEU A 90 -8.63 -38.30 52.81
CA LEU A 90 -9.33 -39.51 53.22
C LEU A 90 -9.78 -39.52 54.69
N MET A 91 -9.06 -38.90 55.64
CA MET A 91 -9.37 -39.06 57.07
C MET A 91 -10.48 -38.16 57.59
N GLN A 92 -10.31 -36.88 57.95
CA GLN A 92 -11.23 -36.34 58.97
C GLN A 92 -11.56 -34.85 58.80
N LYS A 93 -12.87 -34.57 58.71
CA LYS A 93 -13.50 -33.26 58.93
C LYS A 93 -12.98 -32.07 58.10
N PHE A 94 -13.50 -31.92 56.88
CA PHE A 94 -13.68 -30.57 56.34
C PHE A 94 -15.16 -30.26 56.26
N ASN A 95 -15.56 -29.15 56.90
CA ASN A 95 -16.90 -28.59 56.74
C ASN A 95 -17.09 -28.28 55.26
N ALA A 96 -18.18 -28.79 54.66
CA ALA A 96 -18.54 -28.49 53.28
C ALA A 96 -18.61 -26.98 53.03
N ASP A 97 -18.88 -26.17 54.06
CA ASP A 97 -18.93 -24.71 53.99
C ASP A 97 -17.54 -24.06 53.80
N THR A 98 -16.49 -24.54 54.47
CA THR A 98 -15.13 -24.01 54.30
C THR A 98 -14.57 -24.38 52.93
N LEU A 99 -14.80 -25.63 52.51
CA LEU A 99 -14.40 -26.10 51.19
C LEU A 99 -15.13 -25.33 50.08
N ARG A 100 -16.44 -25.09 50.25
CA ARG A 100 -17.24 -24.30 49.31
C ARG A 100 -16.66 -22.90 49.18
N LYS A 101 -16.37 -22.23 50.29
CA LYS A 101 -15.83 -20.86 50.30
C LYS A 101 -14.45 -20.78 49.62
N ASP A 102 -13.55 -21.70 49.97
CA ASP A 102 -12.20 -21.78 49.39
C ASP A 102 -12.24 -22.01 47.87
N PHE A 103 -13.14 -22.86 47.38
CA PHE A 103 -13.32 -23.10 45.95
C PHE A 103 -14.17 -22.04 45.24
N GLU A 104 -15.00 -21.28 45.95
CA GLU A 104 -15.81 -20.18 45.39
C GLU A 104 -14.89 -19.09 44.82
N GLU A 105 -13.84 -18.73 45.56
CA GLU A 105 -12.87 -17.71 45.17
C GLU A 105 -12.08 -18.13 43.93
N VAL A 106 -11.53 -19.35 43.92
CA VAL A 106 -10.85 -19.93 42.75
C VAL A 106 -11.80 -19.98 41.55
N ASN A 107 -13.06 -20.34 41.75
CA ASN A 107 -14.06 -20.36 40.69
C ASN A 107 -14.35 -18.98 40.12
N GLN A 108 -14.40 -17.95 40.97
CA GLN A 108 -14.64 -16.58 40.54
C GLN A 108 -13.45 -16.03 39.75
N HIS A 109 -12.23 -16.27 40.20
CA HIS A 109 -11.02 -15.90 39.48
C HIS A 109 -10.90 -16.66 38.15
N LEU A 110 -11.19 -17.96 38.14
CA LEU A 110 -11.21 -18.76 36.91
C LEU A 110 -12.24 -18.23 35.90
N SER A 111 -13.43 -17.86 36.37
CA SER A 111 -14.48 -17.28 35.52
C SER A 111 -14.08 -15.92 34.96
N ASN A 112 -13.34 -15.11 35.73
CA ASN A 112 -12.81 -13.83 35.26
C ASN A 112 -11.70 -14.02 34.23
N ALA A 113 -10.76 -14.94 34.47
CA ALA A 113 -9.71 -15.28 33.52
C ALA A 113 -10.28 -15.81 32.19
N ALA A 114 -11.26 -16.72 32.25
CA ALA A 114 -11.97 -17.23 31.07
C ALA A 114 -12.64 -16.11 30.27
N ARG A 115 -13.28 -15.15 30.95
CA ARG A 115 -13.94 -14.02 30.31
C ARG A 115 -12.94 -13.06 29.65
N GLN A 116 -11.84 -12.76 30.34
CA GLN A 116 -10.77 -11.92 29.79
C GLN A 116 -10.10 -12.58 28.58
N LEU A 117 -9.84 -13.89 28.63
CA LEU A 117 -9.35 -14.66 27.50
C LEU A 117 -10.31 -14.59 26.31
N SER A 118 -11.60 -14.85 26.54
CA SER A 118 -12.64 -14.79 25.50
C SER A 118 -12.76 -13.40 24.86
N LEU A 119 -12.72 -12.33 25.66
CA LEU A 119 -12.75 -10.96 25.15
C LEU A 119 -11.52 -10.62 24.30
N SER A 120 -10.34 -11.02 24.76
CA SER A 120 -9.08 -10.80 24.04
C SER A 120 -9.09 -11.52 22.68
N LEU A 121 -9.61 -12.75 22.65
CA LEU A 121 -9.85 -13.53 21.44
C LEU A 121 -10.79 -12.82 20.45
N GLN A 122 -11.93 -12.33 20.94
CA GLN A 122 -12.94 -11.69 20.09
C GLN A 122 -12.43 -10.38 19.48
N VAL A 123 -11.70 -9.57 20.24
CA VAL A 123 -11.09 -8.32 19.74
C VAL A 123 -10.09 -8.61 18.62
N GLU A 124 -9.25 -9.63 18.79
CA GLU A 124 -8.24 -9.99 17.78
C GLU A 124 -8.87 -10.59 16.51
N GLN A 125 -9.83 -11.49 16.67
CA GLN A 125 -10.57 -12.06 15.54
C GLN A 125 -11.29 -10.99 14.73
N ARG A 126 -11.89 -10.01 15.41
CA ARG A 126 -12.54 -8.85 14.77
C ARG A 126 -11.53 -8.00 14.02
N LYS A 127 -10.38 -7.69 14.61
CA LYS A 127 -9.32 -6.90 13.98
C LYS A 127 -8.77 -7.58 12.71
N ASN A 128 -8.48 -8.89 12.78
CA ASN A 128 -8.00 -9.64 11.61
C ASN A 128 -9.05 -9.67 10.48
N LEU A 129 -10.32 -9.82 10.83
CA LEU A 129 -11.42 -9.78 9.86
C LEU A 129 -11.54 -8.39 9.21
N GLU A 130 -11.46 -7.32 10.01
CA GLU A 130 -11.45 -5.94 9.55
C GLU A 130 -10.26 -5.66 8.61
N ASP A 131 -9.05 -6.09 8.97
CA ASP A 131 -7.87 -5.98 8.11
C ASP A 131 -8.05 -6.72 6.78
N LYS A 132 -8.67 -7.91 6.79
CA LYS A 132 -8.98 -8.65 5.56
C LYS A 132 -9.99 -7.92 4.69
N PHE A 133 -11.07 -7.39 5.28
CA PHE A 133 -12.04 -6.60 4.54
C PHE A 133 -11.43 -5.32 3.97
N ASN A 134 -10.58 -4.65 4.74
CA ASN A 134 -9.93 -3.43 4.30
C ASN A 134 -8.95 -3.70 3.14
N ARG A 135 -8.17 -4.79 3.21
CA ARG A 135 -7.33 -5.24 2.08
C ARG A 135 -8.15 -5.55 0.83
N LEU A 136 -9.26 -6.29 0.97
CA LEU A 136 -10.14 -6.60 -0.15
C LEU A 136 -10.73 -5.33 -0.79
N ARG A 137 -11.13 -4.36 0.04
CA ARG A 137 -11.62 -3.06 -0.41
C ARG A 137 -10.54 -2.31 -1.19
N ILE A 138 -9.33 -2.18 -0.64
CA ILE A 138 -8.20 -1.50 -1.30
C ILE A 138 -7.85 -2.16 -2.63
N CYS A 139 -7.80 -3.50 -2.70
CA CYS A 139 -7.54 -4.19 -3.97
C CYS A 139 -8.61 -3.85 -5.03
N LYS A 140 -9.88 -3.80 -4.62
CA LYS A 140 -10.97 -3.46 -5.52
C LYS A 140 -10.88 -2.01 -6.01
N GLU A 141 -10.62 -1.06 -5.11
CA GLU A 141 -10.43 0.35 -5.44
C GLU A 141 -9.26 0.51 -6.45
N ASN A 142 -8.11 -0.11 -6.18
CA ASN A 142 -6.96 -0.09 -7.09
C ASN A 142 -7.27 -0.68 -8.48
N ASP A 143 -8.03 -1.77 -8.55
CA ASP A 143 -8.44 -2.38 -9.82
C ASP A 143 -9.37 -1.48 -10.63
N GLU A 144 -10.23 -0.71 -9.96
CA GLU A 144 -11.12 0.27 -10.59
C GLU A 144 -10.32 1.48 -11.08
N ASP A 145 -9.43 2.03 -10.25
CA ASP A 145 -8.57 3.15 -10.59
C ASP A 145 -7.66 2.82 -11.78
N MET A 146 -7.03 1.64 -11.78
CA MET A 146 -6.18 1.19 -12.89
C MET A 146 -6.95 1.11 -14.23
N LYS A 147 -8.23 0.74 -14.20
CA LYS A 147 -9.07 0.71 -15.41
C LYS A 147 -9.39 2.13 -15.90
N ILE A 148 -9.63 3.06 -14.98
CA ILE A 148 -9.89 4.46 -15.32
C ILE A 148 -8.62 5.07 -15.94
N ASP A 149 -7.47 4.90 -15.29
CA ASP A 149 -6.18 5.41 -15.77
C ASP A 149 -5.84 4.88 -17.17
N LEU A 150 -6.11 3.58 -17.42
CA LEU A 150 -5.89 3.00 -18.74
C LEU A 150 -6.80 3.61 -19.81
N GLN A 151 -8.07 3.86 -19.49
CA GLN A 151 -9.00 4.53 -20.41
C GLN A 151 -8.61 5.98 -20.70
N GLU A 152 -8.10 6.69 -19.70
CA GLU A 152 -7.60 8.06 -19.88
C GLU A 152 -6.33 8.07 -20.73
N TRP A 153 -5.43 7.11 -20.51
CA TRP A 153 -4.23 6.93 -21.32
C TRP A 153 -4.57 6.66 -22.79
N ASP A 154 -5.52 5.76 -23.06
CA ASP A 154 -5.94 5.45 -24.43
C ASP A 154 -6.53 6.67 -25.15
N LYS A 155 -7.33 7.48 -24.44
CA LYS A 155 -7.87 8.74 -24.97
C LYS A 155 -6.76 9.74 -25.28
N LEU A 156 -5.78 9.87 -24.38
CA LEU A 156 -4.63 10.77 -24.59
C LEU A 156 -3.80 10.32 -25.78
N MET A 157 -3.54 9.02 -25.92
CA MET A 157 -2.82 8.45 -27.05
C MET A 157 -3.53 8.71 -28.38
N ALA A 158 -4.86 8.54 -28.43
CA ALA A 158 -5.65 8.85 -29.63
C ALA A 158 -5.53 10.34 -30.02
N SER A 159 -5.60 11.26 -29.05
CA SER A 159 -5.44 12.69 -29.30
C SER A 159 -4.02 13.06 -29.77
N VAL A 160 -2.98 12.41 -29.22
CA VAL A 160 -1.60 12.58 -29.66
C VAL A 160 -1.41 12.09 -31.10
N GLU A 161 -2.01 10.96 -31.47
CA GLU A 161 -1.96 10.44 -32.84
C GLU A 161 -2.67 11.37 -33.84
N GLU A 162 -3.83 11.91 -33.47
CA GLU A 162 -4.55 12.93 -34.26
C GLU A 162 -3.69 14.18 -34.45
N THR A 163 -3.16 14.74 -33.36
CA THR A 163 -2.28 15.93 -33.41
C THR A 163 -1.04 15.66 -34.27
N ARG A 164 -0.45 14.46 -34.17
CA ARG A 164 0.72 14.08 -34.98
C ARG A 164 0.36 14.00 -36.46
N ALA A 165 -0.82 13.50 -36.81
CA ALA A 165 -1.29 13.45 -38.19
C ALA A 165 -1.49 14.85 -38.76
N GLU A 166 -2.11 15.76 -38.01
CA GLU A 166 -2.27 17.17 -38.39
C GLU A 166 -0.92 17.88 -38.56
N VAL A 167 0.02 17.69 -37.62
CA VAL A 167 1.37 18.26 -37.71
C VAL A 167 2.11 17.75 -38.95
N LYS A 168 1.92 16.48 -39.32
CA LYS A 168 2.50 15.91 -40.54
C LYS A 168 1.93 16.58 -41.79
N ASP A 169 0.61 16.77 -41.86
CA ASP A 169 -0.04 17.46 -42.98
C ASP A 169 0.46 18.91 -43.12
N VAL A 170 0.55 19.63 -42.00
CA VAL A 170 1.14 20.98 -41.97
C VAL A 170 2.60 20.96 -42.44
N HIS A 171 3.39 19.97 -42.02
CA HIS A 171 4.77 19.83 -42.45
C HIS A 171 4.90 19.61 -43.97
N ASP A 172 4.06 18.75 -44.55
CA ASP A 172 4.03 18.49 -45.99
C ASP A 172 3.65 19.76 -46.79
N VAL A 173 2.70 20.56 -46.29
CA VAL A 173 2.32 21.86 -46.88
C VAL A 173 3.47 22.87 -46.79
N VAL A 174 4.16 22.94 -45.66
CA VAL A 174 5.31 23.83 -45.46
C VAL A 174 6.45 23.45 -46.41
N ASP A 175 6.76 22.16 -46.55
CA ASP A 175 7.81 21.68 -47.46
C ASP A 175 7.49 22.00 -48.92
N ASN A 176 6.24 21.77 -49.35
CA ASN A 176 5.80 22.14 -50.70
C ASN A 176 5.92 23.66 -50.94
N THR A 177 5.52 24.45 -49.95
CA THR A 177 5.60 25.92 -50.01
C THR A 177 7.06 26.36 -50.10
N ASN A 178 7.94 25.78 -49.29
CA ASN A 178 9.36 26.11 -49.28
C ASN A 178 10.05 25.77 -50.61
N GLN A 179 9.69 24.64 -51.24
CA GLN A 179 10.16 24.28 -52.59
C GLN A 179 9.70 25.30 -53.65
N LYS A 180 8.42 25.73 -53.60
CA LYS A 180 7.88 26.76 -54.50
C LYS A 180 8.57 28.11 -54.30
N VAL A 181 8.77 28.55 -53.05
CA VAL A 181 9.47 29.80 -52.72
C VAL A 181 10.91 29.78 -53.25
N THR A 182 11.62 28.66 -53.07
CA THR A 182 12.98 28.49 -53.59
C THR A 182 13.01 28.56 -55.13
N SER A 183 12.02 27.95 -55.79
CA SER A 183 11.87 28.02 -57.25
C SER A 183 11.64 29.46 -57.73
N ILE A 184 10.76 30.20 -57.06
CA ILE A 184 10.49 31.62 -57.35
C ILE A 184 11.76 32.46 -57.14
N GLN A 185 12.50 32.23 -56.05
CA GLN A 185 13.76 32.93 -55.80
C GLN A 185 14.78 32.67 -56.92
N HIS A 186 14.90 31.44 -57.40
CA HIS A 186 15.80 31.11 -58.51
C HIS A 186 15.39 31.80 -59.81
N GLN A 187 14.09 31.78 -60.15
CA GLN A 187 13.55 32.48 -61.31
C GLN A 187 13.78 34.00 -61.22
N MET A 188 13.53 34.59 -60.05
CA MET A 188 13.75 36.02 -59.80
C MET A 188 15.23 36.40 -59.94
N ALA A 189 16.14 35.60 -59.39
CA ALA A 189 17.58 35.80 -59.56
C ALA A 189 18.00 35.71 -61.03
N SER A 190 17.37 34.83 -61.81
CA SER A 190 17.60 34.76 -63.26
C SER A 190 17.08 36.00 -63.99
N ALA A 191 15.85 36.42 -63.72
CA ALA A 191 15.27 37.62 -64.31
C ALA A 191 16.10 38.88 -63.99
N GLN A 192 16.63 38.98 -62.77
CA GLN A 192 17.54 40.07 -62.39
C GLN A 192 18.85 40.06 -63.19
N ARG A 193 19.43 38.87 -63.44
CA ARG A 193 20.61 38.72 -64.31
C ARG A 193 20.31 39.14 -65.75
N ASP A 194 19.19 38.68 -66.29
CA ASP A 194 18.77 39.00 -67.66
C ASP A 194 18.52 40.51 -67.81
N LEU A 195 17.84 41.14 -66.85
CA LEU A 195 17.66 42.59 -66.79
C LEU A 195 18.99 43.35 -66.74
N LYS A 196 19.98 42.84 -65.99
CA LYS A 196 21.32 43.43 -65.92
C LYS A 196 22.05 43.35 -67.28
N VAL A 197 22.00 42.20 -67.94
CA VAL A 197 22.57 42.01 -69.29
C VAL A 197 21.90 42.92 -70.32
N ILE A 198 20.57 43.06 -70.27
CA ILE A 198 19.83 43.97 -71.15
C ILE A 198 20.26 45.42 -70.87
N LYS A 199 20.37 45.82 -69.60
CA LYS A 199 20.84 47.16 -69.21
C LYS A 199 22.25 47.46 -69.73
N ASP A 200 23.17 46.50 -69.64
CA ASP A 200 24.55 46.65 -70.10
C ASP A 200 24.63 46.73 -71.65
N LYS A 201 23.75 46.03 -72.38
CA LYS A 201 23.61 46.11 -73.84
C LYS A 201 22.96 47.40 -74.34
N VAL A 202 22.03 47.99 -73.57
CA VAL A 202 21.42 49.29 -73.91
C VAL A 202 22.40 50.44 -73.63
N GLY A 203 23.20 50.36 -72.55
CA GLY A 203 24.23 51.36 -72.23
C GLY A 203 25.41 51.41 -73.22
N THR A 204 25.63 50.37 -74.03
CA THR A 204 26.68 50.35 -75.07
C THR A 204 26.23 50.92 -76.42
N HIS A 205 24.95 51.29 -76.57
CA HIS A 205 24.41 51.85 -77.82
C HIS A 205 24.28 53.40 -77.82
N GLU A 206 24.61 54.11 -76.74
CA GLU A 206 24.63 55.59 -76.66
C GLU A 206 26.00 56.23 -76.94
N GLY A 207 26.85 55.60 -77.76
CA GLY A 207 28.23 56.06 -77.99
C GLY A 207 28.83 55.81 -79.38
N ALA A 208 28.10 56.00 -80.46
CA ALA A 208 28.66 56.09 -81.82
C ALA A 208 27.71 56.85 -82.77
N GLY A 209 27.81 58.18 -82.89
CA GLY A 209 28.49 58.88 -84.00
C GLY A 209 27.47 59.76 -84.79
N PRO A 210 27.86 60.62 -85.77
CA PRO A 210 29.20 60.89 -86.27
C PRO A 210 29.59 62.39 -86.35
N LYS A 211 30.90 62.64 -86.49
CA LYS A 211 31.47 63.90 -87.00
C LYS A 211 31.13 64.06 -88.49
N SER A 212 30.70 65.24 -88.90
CA SER A 212 30.82 65.69 -90.30
C SER A 212 31.39 67.11 -90.36
N SER A 213 32.64 67.18 -90.82
CA SER A 213 33.29 68.32 -91.51
C SER A 213 32.45 68.67 -92.75
N SER A 214 32.38 69.89 -93.29
CA SER A 214 33.48 70.79 -93.66
C SER A 214 32.98 72.12 -94.25
N ALA A 215 33.76 73.20 -94.02
CA ALA A 215 34.15 74.29 -94.95
C ALA A 215 33.06 75.19 -95.60
N SER A 216 33.18 76.51 -95.81
CA SER A 216 34.13 77.64 -95.55
C SER A 216 33.38 78.92 -96.07
N PRO A 217 34.03 80.08 -96.37
CA PRO A 217 34.44 81.17 -95.48
C PRO A 217 33.88 82.56 -95.95
N VAL A 218 34.41 83.66 -95.37
CA VAL A 218 34.49 85.09 -95.82
C VAL A 218 34.11 86.01 -94.65
N GLU A 219 35.09 86.61 -93.96
CA GLU A 219 35.54 88.03 -94.11
C GLU A 219 34.49 89.01 -93.53
N ALA A 220 34.77 90.04 -92.73
CA ALA A 220 35.99 90.75 -92.41
C ALA A 220 35.78 91.62 -91.14
N ARG A 221 36.91 91.93 -90.48
CA ARG A 221 37.33 93.23 -89.90
C ARG A 221 36.45 94.03 -88.90
N GLY A 222 37.14 94.43 -87.82
CA GLY A 222 37.00 95.69 -87.08
C GLY A 222 36.71 95.45 -85.61
N LYS A 223 37.66 95.53 -84.65
CA LYS A 223 38.22 96.77 -84.05
C LYS A 223 37.15 97.87 -83.98
N SER A 224 36.74 98.38 -82.83
CA SER A 224 37.39 98.58 -81.54
C SER A 224 36.35 98.65 -80.44
#